data_AF-A0A966UWD1-F1
#
_entry.id   AF-A0A966UWD1-F1
#
_cell.length_a   1.000
_cell.length_b   1.000
_cell.length_c   1.000
_cell.angle_alpha   90.00
_cell.angle_beta   90.00
_cell.angle_gamma   90.00
#
_symmetry.space_group_name_H-M   'P 1'
#
loop_
_entity.id
_entity.type
_entity.pdbx_description
1 polymer ?
#
loop_
_entity_poly.entity_id
_entity_poly.type
_entity_poly.pdbx_seq_one_letter_code
_entity_poly.pdbx_strand_id
1 'polypeptide(L)'
;MASAPSPASGGLHPLVDALAERIRSSWTTLPELAPLAIDPDLEAISGSLDGEALFIRNELRQCRGLRKLHLETARLGAGLQILHCVLFPDPHFDLPVFGADIVAGPAGVSAAIVDLSPVAGGLPEAIAQGLEARTLHPYSQPRELPPWGSIFSPHVRFVRPASPVEEGWFVDEVAEFLQVLATAIQTGQPQAADDPATVQRWQGQLRYCRQQKQNDKTRRVLEKAFTHQWAERYIEELLFDDPLAPVA
;
A
#
# COMPACT_ATOMS: atom_id res chain seq x y z
N MET A 1 -17.76 39.71 7.54
CA MET A 1 -17.10 38.40 7.77
C MET A 1 -17.75 37.42 6.80
N ALA A 2 -17.09 37.12 5.70
CA ALA A 2 -17.60 36.16 4.72
C ALA A 2 -17.32 34.75 5.24
N SER A 3 -18.37 33.95 5.38
CA SER A 3 -18.28 32.52 5.71
C SER A 3 -17.48 31.81 4.62
N ALA A 4 -16.45 31.06 5.01
CA ALA A 4 -15.75 30.15 4.10
C ALA A 4 -16.77 29.16 3.50
N PRO A 5 -16.68 28.85 2.19
CA PRO A 5 -17.52 27.83 1.58
C PRO A 5 -17.20 26.47 2.21
N SER A 6 -18.24 25.76 2.69
CA SER A 6 -18.14 24.36 3.09
C SER A 6 -17.58 23.52 1.93
N PRO A 7 -16.65 22.59 2.17
CA PRO A 7 -16.18 21.68 1.13
C PRO A 7 -17.37 20.85 0.64
N ALA A 8 -17.57 20.83 -0.68
CA ALA A 8 -18.64 20.09 -1.31
C ALA A 8 -18.62 18.61 -0.86
N SER A 9 -19.78 18.15 -0.39
CA SER A 9 -20.06 16.80 0.08
C SER A 9 -19.84 15.77 -1.02
N GLY A 10 -18.80 14.96 -0.88
CA GLY A 10 -18.63 13.72 -1.63
C GLY A 10 -17.66 12.84 -0.87
N GLY A 11 -18.18 11.81 -0.18
CA GLY A 11 -17.33 10.83 0.49
C GLY A 11 -16.42 10.08 -0.47
N LEU A 12 -15.51 9.26 0.04
CA LEU A 12 -14.77 8.36 -0.83
C LEU A 12 -15.72 7.26 -1.35
N HIS A 13 -15.27 6.53 -2.35
CA HIS A 13 -15.95 5.36 -2.88
C HIS A 13 -16.11 4.36 -1.73
N PRO A 14 -17.29 3.71 -1.56
CA PRO A 14 -17.52 2.82 -0.42
C PRO A 14 -16.43 1.77 -0.22
N LEU A 15 -15.92 1.18 -1.31
CA LEU A 15 -14.76 0.26 -1.24
C LEU A 15 -13.49 0.91 -0.67
N VAL A 16 -13.16 2.14 -1.06
CA VAL A 16 -11.96 2.85 -0.57
C VAL A 16 -12.08 3.09 0.94
N ASP A 17 -13.25 3.58 1.39
CA ASP A 17 -13.52 3.80 2.81
C ASP A 17 -13.50 2.49 3.61
N ALA A 18 -14.20 1.46 3.13
CA ALA A 18 -14.26 0.16 3.79
C ALA A 18 -12.89 -0.51 3.90
N LEU A 19 -12.07 -0.41 2.85
CA LEU A 19 -10.73 -0.97 2.86
C LEU A 19 -9.79 -0.20 3.78
N ALA A 20 -9.84 1.14 3.77
CA ALA A 20 -9.06 1.96 4.69
C ALA A 20 -9.39 1.62 6.14
N GLU A 21 -10.67 1.47 6.48
CA GLU A 21 -11.11 1.08 7.82
C GLU A 21 -10.66 -0.35 8.19
N ARG A 22 -10.74 -1.29 7.24
CA ARG A 22 -10.25 -2.66 7.44
C ARG A 22 -8.74 -2.69 7.74
N ILE A 23 -7.95 -1.92 7.01
CA ILE A 23 -6.50 -1.80 7.19
C ILE A 23 -6.18 -1.17 8.55
N ARG A 24 -6.84 -0.05 8.90
CA ARG A 24 -6.63 0.59 10.21
C ARG A 24 -6.98 -0.35 11.36
N SER A 25 -8.09 -1.08 11.23
CA SER A 25 -8.50 -2.09 12.21
C SER A 25 -7.44 -3.18 12.37
N SER A 26 -6.85 -3.66 11.28
CA SER A 26 -5.81 -4.71 11.36
C SER A 26 -4.53 -4.21 12.03
N TRP A 27 -4.18 -2.93 11.92
CA TRP A 27 -3.01 -2.38 12.60
C TRP A 27 -3.12 -2.45 14.11
N THR A 28 -4.32 -2.32 14.67
CA THR A 28 -4.54 -2.31 16.13
C THR A 28 -4.15 -3.62 16.83
N THR A 29 -4.01 -4.72 16.08
CA THR A 29 -3.61 -6.03 16.61
C THR A 29 -2.11 -6.28 16.52
N LEU A 30 -1.35 -5.35 15.91
CA LEU A 30 0.08 -5.49 15.70
C LEU A 30 0.87 -5.14 16.97
N PRO A 31 1.92 -5.92 17.29
CA PRO A 31 2.73 -5.69 18.49
C PRO A 31 3.54 -4.40 18.38
N GLU A 32 3.59 -3.64 19.47
CA GLU A 32 4.42 -2.43 19.59
C GLU A 32 4.08 -1.35 18.54
N LEU A 33 2.81 -1.24 18.14
CA LEU A 33 2.35 -0.21 17.22
C LEU A 33 2.64 1.20 17.77
N ALA A 34 3.35 2.01 16.98
CA ALA A 34 3.70 3.38 17.31
C ALA A 34 3.50 4.33 16.12
N PRO A 35 3.30 5.65 16.37
CA PRO A 35 3.40 6.66 15.33
C PRO A 35 4.77 6.62 14.65
N LEU A 36 4.78 6.86 13.34
CA LEU A 36 5.99 7.15 12.57
C LEU A 36 5.92 8.60 12.09
N ALA A 37 7.01 9.33 12.25
CA ALA A 37 7.06 10.74 11.88
C ALA A 37 6.87 10.90 10.36
N ILE A 38 6.12 11.94 9.99
CA ILE A 38 5.89 12.35 8.60
C ILE A 38 6.15 13.85 8.53
N ASP A 39 6.74 14.29 7.43
CA ASP A 39 6.84 15.73 7.15
C ASP A 39 5.42 16.32 7.07
N PRO A 40 5.09 17.38 7.83
CA PRO A 40 3.76 18.00 7.79
C PRO A 40 3.31 18.39 6.37
N ASP A 41 4.24 18.76 5.48
CA ASP A 41 3.94 19.10 4.08
C ASP A 41 3.49 17.89 3.25
N LEU A 42 3.73 16.68 3.77
CA LEU A 42 3.39 15.40 3.13
C LEU A 42 2.24 14.68 3.83
N GLU A 43 1.80 15.11 5.03
CA GLU A 43 0.74 14.42 5.79
C GLU A 43 -0.67 14.68 5.26
N ALA A 44 -0.98 15.94 4.98
CA ALA A 44 -2.29 16.38 4.48
C ALA A 44 -2.08 17.40 3.37
N ILE A 45 -2.25 16.94 2.13
CA ILE A 45 -1.99 17.75 0.95
C ILE A 45 -3.33 18.16 0.36
N SER A 46 -3.48 19.44 0.09
CA SER A 46 -4.61 20.00 -0.65
C SER A 46 -4.09 20.81 -1.82
N GLY A 47 -4.74 20.67 -2.98
CA GLY A 47 -4.35 21.37 -4.20
C GLY A 47 -5.50 21.45 -5.20
N SER A 48 -5.18 21.81 -6.43
CA SER A 48 -6.14 21.83 -7.53
C SER A 48 -5.49 21.39 -8.83
N LEU A 49 -6.19 20.60 -9.63
CA LEU A 49 -5.78 20.19 -10.96
C LEU A 49 -6.96 20.32 -11.91
N ASP A 50 -6.79 21.05 -13.02
CA ASP A 50 -7.82 21.29 -14.04
C ASP A 50 -9.14 21.86 -13.47
N GLY A 51 -9.04 22.66 -12.39
CA GLY A 51 -10.19 23.24 -11.68
C GLY A 51 -10.86 22.33 -10.64
N GLU A 52 -10.41 21.07 -10.53
CA GLU A 52 -10.88 20.11 -9.53
C GLU A 52 -9.99 20.13 -8.29
N ALA A 53 -10.60 19.98 -7.11
CA ALA A 53 -9.86 19.93 -5.85
C ALA A 53 -9.15 18.59 -5.68
N LEU A 54 -7.87 18.63 -5.30
CA LEU A 54 -7.06 17.47 -4.93
C LEU A 54 -6.90 17.43 -3.41
N PHE A 55 -7.11 16.25 -2.83
CA PHE A 55 -6.82 15.95 -1.44
C PHE A 55 -6.02 14.65 -1.37
N ILE A 56 -4.95 14.64 -0.58
CA ILE A 56 -4.18 13.44 -0.25
C ILE A 56 -3.97 13.42 1.26
N ARG A 57 -4.27 12.28 1.90
CA ARG A 57 -4.07 12.06 3.34
C ARG A 57 -3.16 10.86 3.52
N ASN A 58 -2.05 11.08 4.23
CA ASN A 58 -1.09 10.05 4.56
C ASN A 58 -1.11 9.73 6.05
N GLU A 59 -1.12 8.45 6.37
CA GLU A 59 -1.04 7.93 7.72
C GLU A 59 0.17 7.01 7.83
N LEU A 60 1.12 7.37 8.71
CA LEU A 60 2.30 6.56 8.99
C LEU A 60 2.27 5.98 10.41
N ARG A 61 2.56 4.68 10.48
CA ARG A 61 2.85 3.94 11.71
C ARG A 61 4.09 3.09 11.52
N GLN A 62 4.58 2.54 12.61
CA GLN A 62 5.60 1.49 12.65
C GLN A 62 5.20 0.49 13.73
N CYS A 63 5.72 -0.73 13.66
CA CYS A 63 5.51 -1.73 14.70
C CYS A 63 6.69 -2.70 14.72
N ARG A 64 6.72 -3.62 15.68
CA ARG A 64 7.70 -4.71 15.67
C ARG A 64 7.62 -5.45 14.32
N GLY A 65 8.77 -5.65 13.67
CA GLY A 65 8.87 -6.34 12.39
C GLY A 65 8.58 -5.50 11.15
N LEU A 66 8.03 -4.29 11.29
CA LEU A 66 7.70 -3.42 10.17
C LEU A 66 8.26 -2.01 10.39
N ARG A 67 9.20 -1.61 9.52
CA ARG A 67 9.81 -0.27 9.58
C ARG A 67 8.83 0.86 9.25
N LYS A 68 7.80 0.56 8.46
CA LYS A 68 6.82 1.55 8.00
C LYS A 68 5.52 0.89 7.56
N LEU A 69 4.42 1.38 8.11
CA LEU A 69 3.06 1.11 7.66
C LEU A 69 2.54 2.42 7.10
N HIS A 70 2.23 2.44 5.82
CA HIS A 70 1.76 3.62 5.12
C HIS A 70 0.40 3.34 4.52
N LEU A 71 -0.60 4.13 4.92
CA LEU A 71 -1.89 4.21 4.27
C LEU A 71 -2.06 5.62 3.70
N GLU A 72 -2.29 5.69 2.40
CA GLU A 72 -2.62 6.90 1.66
C GLU A 72 -4.05 6.77 1.11
N THR A 73 -4.83 7.83 1.28
CA THR A 73 -6.08 8.01 0.53
C THR A 73 -6.03 9.33 -0.22
N ALA A 74 -6.38 9.30 -1.50
CA ALA A 74 -6.38 10.49 -2.36
C ALA A 74 -7.70 10.64 -3.12
N ARG A 75 -8.09 11.89 -3.37
CA ARG A 75 -9.25 12.26 -4.17
C ARG A 75 -8.93 13.47 -5.04
N LEU A 76 -9.16 13.35 -6.34
CA LEU A 76 -9.10 14.43 -7.30
C LEU A 76 -10.50 14.64 -7.89
N GLY A 77 -11.17 15.70 -7.44
CA GLY A 77 -12.55 16.00 -7.81
C GLY A 77 -13.49 14.83 -7.56
N ALA A 78 -14.49 14.68 -8.43
CA ALA A 78 -15.28 13.45 -8.52
C ALA A 78 -14.63 12.37 -9.41
N GLY A 79 -13.55 12.70 -10.12
CA GLY A 79 -13.02 11.92 -11.24
C GLY A 79 -12.11 10.76 -10.85
N LEU A 80 -11.38 10.88 -9.74
CA LEU A 80 -10.37 9.91 -9.34
C LEU A 80 -10.26 9.79 -7.82
N GLN A 81 -10.22 8.57 -7.34
CA GLN A 81 -9.99 8.23 -5.94
C GLN A 81 -9.01 7.08 -5.85
N ILE A 82 -8.09 7.17 -4.91
CA ILE A 82 -7.00 6.21 -4.74
C ILE A 82 -6.93 5.80 -3.27
N LEU A 83 -6.72 4.50 -3.05
CA LEU A 83 -6.14 3.99 -1.83
C LEU A 83 -4.79 3.39 -2.20
N HIS A 84 -3.75 3.72 -1.46
CA HIS A 84 -2.45 3.09 -1.55
C HIS A 84 -2.03 2.67 -0.15
N CYS A 85 -1.66 1.42 0.04
CA CYS A 85 -1.21 0.91 1.33
C CYS A 85 0.00 0.00 1.14
N VAL A 86 1.09 0.31 1.84
CA VAL A 86 2.28 -0.53 1.86
C VAL A 86 2.76 -0.74 3.30
N LEU A 87 3.01 -1.98 3.68
CA LEU A 87 3.69 -2.31 4.94
C LEU A 87 5.08 -2.83 4.60
N PHE A 88 6.09 -2.01 4.88
CA PHE A 88 7.49 -2.32 4.65
C PHE A 88 8.07 -3.07 5.85
N PRO A 89 8.65 -4.27 5.64
CA PRO A 89 9.26 -5.03 6.72
C PRO A 89 10.57 -4.42 7.17
N ASP A 90 10.90 -4.60 8.44
CA ASP A 90 12.28 -4.45 8.91
C ASP A 90 13.12 -5.60 8.31
N PRO A 91 14.25 -5.34 7.61
CA PRO A 91 15.11 -6.38 7.04
C PRO A 91 15.57 -7.47 8.02
N HIS A 92 15.59 -7.20 9.33
CA HIS A 92 15.94 -8.21 10.34
C HIS A 92 14.89 -9.33 10.44
N PHE A 93 13.66 -9.10 9.96
CA PHE A 93 12.58 -10.06 10.02
C PHE A 93 12.31 -10.69 8.65
N ASP A 94 12.06 -12.00 8.63
CA ASP A 94 11.74 -12.73 7.41
C ASP A 94 10.27 -12.51 7.00
N LEU A 95 9.98 -11.29 6.55
CA LEU A 95 8.65 -10.84 6.20
C LEU A 95 8.61 -10.27 4.76
N PRO A 96 7.52 -10.49 4.01
CA PRO A 96 7.28 -9.88 2.71
C PRO A 96 6.82 -8.43 2.83
N VAL A 97 6.79 -7.72 1.70
CA VAL A 97 6.13 -6.40 1.60
C VAL A 97 4.66 -6.63 1.32
N PHE A 98 3.78 -6.12 2.20
CA PHE A 98 2.36 -6.02 1.84
C PHE A 98 2.15 -4.81 0.95
N GLY A 99 1.37 -4.97 -0.12
CA GLY A 99 0.88 -3.87 -0.93
C GLY A 99 -0.60 -4.04 -1.23
N ALA A 100 -1.37 -2.96 -1.14
CA ALA A 100 -2.74 -2.89 -1.65
C ALA A 100 -3.00 -1.54 -2.32
N ASP A 101 -3.52 -1.55 -3.55
CA ASP A 101 -3.88 -0.34 -4.28
C ASP A 101 -5.29 -0.44 -4.87
N ILE A 102 -6.04 0.65 -4.78
CA ILE A 102 -7.33 0.82 -5.44
C ILE A 102 -7.32 2.09 -6.28
N VAL A 103 -7.86 2.01 -7.48
CA VAL A 103 -8.15 3.18 -8.32
C VAL A 103 -9.62 3.16 -8.71
N ALA A 104 -10.38 4.13 -8.23
CA ALA A 104 -11.81 4.29 -8.49
C ALA A 104 -12.12 5.66 -9.13
N GLY A 105 -13.23 5.73 -9.86
CA GLY A 105 -13.74 6.97 -10.44
C GLY A 105 -15.26 6.89 -10.63
N PRO A 106 -15.87 7.80 -11.42
CA PRO A 106 -17.32 7.84 -11.62
C PRO A 106 -17.93 6.55 -12.18
N ALA A 107 -17.14 5.77 -12.91
CA ALA A 107 -17.56 4.48 -13.49
C ALA A 107 -17.33 3.28 -12.54
N GLY A 108 -17.04 3.53 -11.26
CA GLY A 108 -16.69 2.52 -10.26
C GLY A 108 -15.19 2.24 -10.18
N VAL A 109 -14.85 1.08 -9.62
CA VAL A 109 -13.46 0.63 -9.45
C VAL A 109 -12.87 0.21 -10.81
N SER A 110 -11.71 0.74 -11.14
CA SER A 110 -10.97 0.43 -12.37
C SER A 110 -9.84 -0.57 -12.15
N ALA A 111 -9.27 -0.58 -10.93
CA ALA A 111 -8.17 -1.43 -10.53
C ALA A 111 -8.25 -1.68 -9.02
N ALA A 112 -8.06 -2.93 -8.62
CA ALA A 112 -7.84 -3.33 -7.24
C ALA A 112 -6.75 -4.41 -7.23
N ILE A 113 -5.67 -4.17 -6.49
CA ILE A 113 -4.53 -5.08 -6.35
C ILE A 113 -4.18 -5.28 -4.90
N VAL A 114 -3.85 -6.51 -4.51
CA VAL A 114 -3.26 -6.83 -3.20
C VAL A 114 -2.26 -7.97 -3.32
N ASP A 115 -1.17 -7.88 -2.57
CA ASP A 115 -0.13 -8.90 -2.52
C ASP A 115 0.66 -8.90 -1.21
N LEU A 116 1.32 -10.04 -0.92
CA LEU A 116 2.50 -10.11 -0.08
C LEU A 116 3.70 -10.42 -0.98
N SER A 117 4.42 -9.38 -1.40
CA SER A 117 5.53 -9.49 -2.33
C SER A 117 6.81 -9.98 -1.64
N PRO A 118 7.47 -11.04 -2.15
CA PRO A 118 8.68 -11.56 -1.53
C PRO A 118 9.86 -10.60 -1.67
N VAL A 119 10.69 -10.50 -0.63
CA VAL A 119 11.93 -9.71 -0.62
C VAL A 119 13.19 -10.59 -0.67
N ALA A 120 13.01 -11.90 -0.84
CA ALA A 120 14.08 -12.87 -1.03
C ALA A 120 13.75 -13.78 -2.22
N GLY A 121 14.25 -15.02 -2.24
CA GLY A 121 13.99 -15.96 -3.34
C GLY A 121 12.52 -16.42 -3.46
N GLY A 122 11.71 -16.23 -2.42
CA GLY A 122 10.31 -16.60 -2.37
C GLY A 122 9.65 -16.12 -1.07
N LEU A 123 8.40 -16.51 -0.86
CA LEU A 123 7.71 -16.29 0.41
C LEU A 123 8.19 -17.28 1.48
N PRO A 124 8.24 -16.87 2.76
CA PRO A 124 8.39 -17.82 3.86
C PRO A 124 7.29 -18.88 3.81
N GLU A 125 7.65 -20.13 4.07
CA GLU A 125 6.76 -21.30 3.91
C GLU A 125 5.41 -21.12 4.62
N ALA A 126 5.43 -20.68 5.88
CA ALA A 126 4.21 -20.47 6.66
C ALA A 126 3.30 -19.39 6.06
N ILE A 127 3.87 -18.37 5.41
CA ILE A 127 3.11 -17.33 4.71
C ILE A 127 2.52 -17.91 3.43
N ALA A 128 3.30 -18.64 2.63
CA ALA A 128 2.81 -19.28 1.40
C ALA A 128 1.63 -20.20 1.70
N GLN A 129 1.76 -21.10 2.68
CA GLN A 129 0.68 -21.99 3.13
C GLN A 129 -0.55 -21.22 3.63
N GLY A 130 -0.33 -20.15 4.39
CA GLY A 130 -1.39 -19.26 4.85
C GLY A 130 -2.15 -18.63 3.69
N LEU A 131 -1.46 -18.23 2.62
CA LEU A 131 -2.07 -17.64 1.43
C LEU A 131 -2.76 -18.67 0.52
N GLU A 132 -2.29 -19.92 0.50
CA GLU A 132 -2.93 -21.03 -0.23
C GLU A 132 -4.26 -21.47 0.43
N ALA A 133 -4.36 -21.38 1.75
CA ALA A 133 -5.54 -21.77 2.52
C ALA A 133 -6.71 -20.76 2.45
N ARG A 134 -6.53 -19.66 1.72
CA ARG A 134 -7.47 -18.55 1.63
C ARG A 134 -8.68 -18.83 0.78
N THR A 135 -9.71 -18.01 0.96
CA THR A 135 -10.91 -18.07 0.14
C THR A 135 -10.62 -17.53 -1.25
N LEU A 136 -10.74 -18.39 -2.27
CA LEU A 136 -10.62 -17.95 -3.67
C LEU A 136 -11.97 -17.48 -4.20
N HIS A 137 -12.03 -16.19 -4.56
CA HIS A 137 -13.23 -15.58 -5.11
C HIS A 137 -13.22 -15.57 -6.66
N PRO A 138 -14.34 -15.90 -7.32
CA PRO A 138 -14.42 -15.97 -8.77
C PRO A 138 -14.69 -14.59 -9.39
N TYR A 139 -13.68 -13.71 -9.39
CA TYR A 139 -13.81 -12.39 -10.03
C TYR A 139 -14.07 -12.50 -11.52
N SER A 140 -15.04 -11.72 -12.02
CA SER A 140 -15.39 -11.71 -13.44
C SER A 140 -14.37 -11.02 -14.35
N GLN A 141 -13.54 -10.12 -13.80
CA GLN A 141 -12.57 -9.33 -14.56
C GLN A 141 -11.17 -9.35 -13.92
N PRO A 142 -10.43 -10.47 -14.03
CA PRO A 142 -9.01 -10.51 -13.70
C PRO A 142 -8.19 -9.62 -14.64
N ARG A 143 -7.08 -9.09 -14.14
CA ARG A 143 -6.17 -8.22 -14.89
C ARG A 143 -4.78 -8.84 -14.98
N GLU A 144 -4.15 -8.67 -16.13
CA GLU A 144 -2.76 -9.03 -16.31
C GLU A 144 -1.83 -8.05 -15.58
N LEU A 145 -0.77 -8.58 -14.98
CA LEU A 145 0.27 -7.77 -14.37
C LEU A 145 1.09 -7.04 -15.45
N PRO A 146 1.57 -5.82 -15.17
CA PRO A 146 2.50 -5.14 -16.05
C PRO A 146 3.87 -5.86 -16.09
N PRO A 147 4.73 -5.57 -17.08
CA PRO A 147 6.05 -6.22 -17.20
C PRO A 147 6.97 -6.07 -15.97
N TRP A 148 6.85 -4.97 -15.23
CA TRP A 148 7.58 -4.75 -13.97
C TRP A 148 6.97 -5.51 -12.77
N GLY A 149 5.80 -6.12 -12.94
CA GLY A 149 5.08 -6.88 -11.90
C GLY A 149 5.76 -8.19 -11.49
N SER A 150 7.00 -8.43 -11.92
CA SER A 150 7.82 -9.57 -11.47
C SER A 150 8.16 -9.53 -9.97
N ILE A 151 7.93 -8.39 -9.31
CA ILE A 151 8.04 -8.25 -7.85
C ILE A 151 6.90 -8.94 -7.09
N PHE A 152 5.76 -9.17 -7.73
CA PHE A 152 4.58 -9.70 -7.05
C PHE A 152 4.69 -11.22 -6.85
N SER A 153 4.05 -11.72 -5.80
CA SER A 153 4.01 -13.15 -5.49
C SER A 153 3.08 -13.91 -6.45
N PRO A 154 3.17 -15.25 -6.49
CA PRO A 154 2.19 -16.09 -7.17
C PRO A 154 0.75 -15.95 -6.65
N HIS A 155 0.57 -15.34 -5.47
CA HIS A 155 -0.73 -15.15 -4.82
C HIS A 155 -1.34 -13.77 -5.06
N VAL A 156 -0.68 -12.90 -5.84
CA VAL A 156 -1.18 -11.56 -6.14
C VAL A 156 -2.58 -11.60 -6.74
N ARG A 157 -3.45 -10.78 -6.18
CA ARG A 157 -4.79 -10.54 -6.74
C ARG A 157 -4.74 -9.24 -7.51
N PHE A 158 -5.00 -9.27 -8.81
CA PHE A 158 -5.19 -8.05 -9.60
C PHE A 158 -6.48 -8.14 -10.43
N VAL A 159 -7.45 -7.30 -10.12
CA VAL A 159 -8.82 -7.38 -10.66
C VAL A 159 -9.42 -6.00 -10.94
N ARG A 160 -10.54 -6.00 -11.67
CA ARG A 160 -11.49 -4.89 -11.71
C ARG A 160 -12.82 -5.38 -11.12
N PRO A 161 -13.14 -5.08 -9.85
CA PRO A 161 -14.41 -5.45 -9.26
C PRO A 161 -15.57 -4.89 -10.08
N ALA A 162 -16.49 -5.77 -10.51
CA ALA A 162 -17.60 -5.43 -11.39
C ALA A 162 -18.93 -5.21 -10.64
N SER A 163 -18.98 -5.52 -9.34
CA SER A 163 -20.18 -5.40 -8.52
C SER A 163 -19.85 -5.19 -7.04
N PRO A 164 -20.78 -4.67 -6.23
CA PRO A 164 -20.59 -4.56 -4.78
C PRO A 164 -20.24 -5.88 -4.07
N VAL A 165 -20.67 -7.02 -4.63
CA VAL A 165 -20.30 -8.34 -4.12
C VAL A 165 -18.81 -8.61 -4.32
N GLU A 166 -18.29 -8.34 -5.53
CA GLU A 166 -16.85 -8.46 -5.81
C GLU A 166 -16.01 -7.45 -5.02
N GLU A 167 -16.55 -6.25 -4.78
CA GLU A 167 -15.90 -5.27 -3.89
C GLU A 167 -15.80 -5.80 -2.45
N GLY A 168 -16.87 -6.42 -1.93
CA GLY A 168 -16.87 -7.07 -0.62
C GLY A 168 -15.84 -8.20 -0.54
N TRP A 169 -15.78 -9.07 -1.56
CA TRP A 169 -14.75 -10.12 -1.66
C TRP A 169 -13.34 -9.56 -1.60
N PHE A 170 -13.10 -8.42 -2.26
CA PHE A 170 -11.77 -7.80 -2.23
C PHE A 170 -11.39 -7.29 -0.84
N VAL A 171 -12.33 -6.72 -0.09
CA VAL A 171 -12.10 -6.32 1.31
C VAL A 171 -11.76 -7.54 2.17
N ASP A 172 -12.49 -8.63 2.01
CA ASP A 172 -12.26 -9.87 2.76
C ASP A 172 -10.91 -10.52 2.40
N GLU A 173 -10.57 -10.56 1.11
CA GLU A 173 -9.28 -11.11 0.63
C GLU A 173 -8.10 -10.29 1.17
N VAL A 174 -8.20 -8.95 1.21
CA VAL A 174 -7.18 -8.10 1.85
C VAL A 174 -7.09 -8.38 3.35
N ALA A 175 -8.22 -8.59 4.04
CA ALA A 175 -8.21 -8.96 5.45
C ALA A 175 -7.49 -10.30 5.69
N GLU A 176 -7.68 -11.29 4.81
CA GLU A 176 -6.97 -12.56 4.88
C GLU A 176 -5.45 -12.39 4.65
N PHE A 177 -5.02 -11.57 3.67
CA PHE A 177 -3.60 -11.23 3.49
C PHE A 177 -3.00 -10.60 4.76
N LEU A 178 -3.69 -9.63 5.36
CA LEU A 178 -3.25 -8.93 6.57
C LEU A 178 -3.21 -9.88 7.77
N GLN A 179 -4.14 -10.83 7.89
CA GLN A 179 -4.15 -11.82 8.96
C GLN A 179 -2.96 -12.78 8.87
N VAL A 180 -2.61 -13.23 7.66
CA VAL A 180 -1.41 -14.05 7.43
C VAL A 180 -0.16 -13.27 7.85
N LEU A 181 -0.03 -12.01 7.39
CA LEU A 181 1.10 -11.17 7.73
C LEU A 181 1.18 -10.88 9.24
N ALA A 182 0.06 -10.57 9.90
CA ALA A 182 0.01 -10.31 11.34
C ALA A 182 0.49 -11.52 12.15
N THR A 183 0.11 -12.73 11.73
CA THR A 183 0.57 -13.99 12.36
C THR A 183 2.09 -14.15 12.22
N ALA A 184 2.64 -13.86 11.04
CA ALA A 184 4.08 -13.88 10.82
C ALA A 184 4.83 -12.80 11.63
N ILE A 185 4.26 -11.61 11.77
CA ILE A 185 4.83 -10.53 12.61
C ILE A 185 4.87 -10.93 14.08
N GLN A 186 3.81 -11.55 14.60
CA GLN A 186 3.74 -11.95 16.01
C GLN A 186 4.74 -13.05 16.37
N THR A 187 5.02 -13.96 15.43
CA THR A 187 5.85 -15.15 15.67
C THR A 187 7.30 -15.00 15.20
N GLY A 188 7.53 -14.14 14.20
CA GLY A 188 8.82 -13.93 13.57
C GLY A 188 9.87 -13.42 14.57
N GLN A 189 11.11 -13.89 14.41
CA GLN A 189 12.25 -13.48 15.22
C GLN A 189 13.23 -12.68 14.37
N PRO A 190 13.84 -11.61 14.93
CA PRO A 190 14.85 -10.87 14.21
C PRO A 190 16.12 -11.70 14.06
N GLN A 191 16.78 -11.56 12.92
CA GLN A 191 18.14 -12.00 12.66
C GLN A 191 19.12 -10.84 12.88
N ALA A 192 20.41 -11.14 13.04
CA ALA A 192 21.43 -10.10 13.21
C ALA A 192 21.60 -9.24 11.94
N ALA A 193 22.14 -8.03 12.09
CA ALA A 193 22.34 -7.10 10.97
C ALA A 193 23.33 -7.63 9.92
N ASP A 194 24.33 -8.39 10.35
CA ASP A 194 25.36 -9.02 9.52
C ASP A 194 24.97 -10.42 9.01
N ASP A 195 23.79 -10.92 9.38
CA ASP A 195 23.25 -12.17 8.84
C ASP A 195 23.04 -12.04 7.32
N PRO A 196 23.57 -12.97 6.49
CA PRO A 196 23.38 -12.93 5.05
C PRO A 196 21.91 -12.84 4.61
N ALA A 197 20.98 -13.42 5.37
CA ALA A 197 19.55 -13.33 5.08
C ALA A 197 19.00 -11.91 5.30
N THR A 198 19.45 -11.22 6.36
CA THR A 198 19.10 -9.82 6.62
C THR A 198 19.56 -8.93 5.46
N VAL A 199 20.81 -9.10 5.00
CA VAL A 199 21.35 -8.37 3.85
C VAL A 199 20.57 -8.66 2.56
N GLN A 200 20.21 -9.93 2.33
CA GLN A 200 19.42 -10.32 1.17
C GLN A 200 18.04 -9.66 1.15
N ARG A 201 17.34 -9.64 2.30
CA ARG A 201 16.02 -9.00 2.43
C ARG A 201 16.09 -7.50 2.25
N TRP A 202 17.11 -6.85 2.81
CA TRP A 202 17.38 -5.43 2.57
C TRP A 202 17.54 -5.13 1.07
N GLN A 203 18.36 -5.91 0.36
CA GLN A 203 18.52 -5.77 -1.09
C GLN A 203 17.23 -6.03 -1.86
N GLY A 204 16.39 -6.97 -1.42
CA GLY A 204 15.10 -7.23 -2.04
C GLY A 204 14.11 -6.10 -1.87
N GLN A 205 14.06 -5.48 -0.69
CA GLN A 205 13.28 -4.27 -0.47
C GLN A 205 13.77 -3.11 -1.36
N LEU A 206 15.08 -2.93 -1.53
CA LEU A 206 15.62 -1.95 -2.49
C LEU A 206 15.16 -2.24 -3.92
N ARG A 207 15.17 -3.51 -4.36
CA ARG A 207 14.64 -3.90 -5.68
C ARG A 207 13.15 -3.59 -5.80
N TYR A 208 12.37 -3.92 -4.77
CA TYR A 208 10.93 -3.63 -4.73
C TYR A 208 10.67 -2.13 -4.89
N CYS A 209 11.31 -1.28 -4.07
CA CYS A 209 11.14 0.18 -4.13
C CYS A 209 11.55 0.73 -5.50
N ARG A 210 12.70 0.30 -6.04
CA ARG A 210 13.17 0.72 -7.38
C ARG A 210 12.22 0.31 -8.51
N GLN A 211 11.57 -0.86 -8.44
CA GLN A 211 10.59 -1.26 -9.46
C GLN A 211 9.29 -0.47 -9.31
N GLN A 212 8.80 -0.24 -8.08
CA GLN A 212 7.61 0.59 -7.85
C GLN A 212 7.81 2.05 -8.29
N LYS A 213 9.01 2.61 -8.12
CA LYS A 213 9.36 3.97 -8.59
C LYS A 213 9.29 4.14 -10.11
N GLN A 214 9.35 3.04 -10.88
CA GLN A 214 9.17 3.03 -12.34
C GLN A 214 7.69 3.06 -12.76
N ASN A 215 6.75 3.02 -11.82
CA ASN A 215 5.33 3.14 -12.12
C ASN A 215 4.96 4.56 -12.54
N ASP A 216 5.06 4.83 -13.84
CA ASP A 216 4.72 6.09 -14.49
C ASP A 216 3.31 6.61 -14.17
N LYS A 217 2.34 5.75 -13.80
CA LYS A 217 0.95 6.19 -13.61
C LYS A 217 0.80 7.10 -12.40
N THR A 218 1.38 6.71 -11.27
CA THR A 218 1.34 7.51 -10.03
C THR A 218 2.08 8.83 -10.25
N ARG A 219 3.28 8.76 -10.83
CA ARG A 219 4.09 9.95 -11.16
C ARG A 219 3.33 10.95 -12.02
N ARG A 220 2.70 10.49 -13.11
CA ARG A 220 1.91 11.37 -14.02
C ARG A 220 0.71 12.03 -13.34
N VAL A 221 0.09 11.39 -12.35
CA VAL A 221 -1.01 12.01 -11.60
C VAL A 221 -0.47 13.11 -10.69
N LEU A 222 0.63 12.85 -9.99
CA LEU A 222 1.27 13.83 -9.09
C LEU A 222 1.85 15.02 -9.86
N GLU A 223 2.55 14.79 -10.98
CA GLU A 223 3.15 15.85 -11.83
C GLU A 223 2.13 16.74 -12.53
N LYS A 224 0.89 16.28 -12.69
CA LYS A 224 -0.18 17.15 -13.18
C LYS A 224 -0.60 18.14 -12.11
N ALA A 225 -0.69 17.70 -10.85
CA ALA A 225 -1.18 18.52 -9.75
C ALA A 225 -0.07 19.36 -9.06
N PHE A 226 1.18 18.90 -9.14
CA PHE A 226 2.33 19.48 -8.46
C PHE A 226 3.54 19.59 -9.40
N THR A 227 4.63 20.21 -8.93
CA THR A 227 5.87 20.27 -9.71
C THR A 227 6.54 18.90 -9.81
N HIS A 228 7.35 18.68 -10.85
CA HIS A 228 8.17 17.48 -11.01
C HIS A 228 9.02 17.18 -9.77
N GLN A 229 9.70 18.21 -9.23
CA GLN A 229 10.52 18.07 -8.04
C GLN A 229 9.71 17.62 -6.82
N TRP A 230 8.49 18.13 -6.66
CA TRP A 230 7.61 17.71 -5.57
C TRP A 230 7.16 16.26 -5.76
N ALA A 231 6.78 15.86 -6.97
CA ALA A 231 6.38 14.49 -7.27
C ALA A 231 7.53 13.49 -7.06
N GLU A 232 8.75 13.85 -7.46
CA GLU A 232 9.95 13.07 -7.18
C GLU A 232 10.17 12.91 -5.68
N ARG A 233 10.14 14.01 -4.93
CA ARG A 233 10.29 13.98 -3.47
C ARG A 233 9.24 13.07 -2.83
N TYR A 234 7.98 13.20 -3.24
CA TYR A 234 6.88 12.39 -2.73
C TYR A 234 7.09 10.88 -2.96
N ILE A 235 7.54 10.52 -4.17
CA ILE A 235 7.79 9.13 -4.55
C ILE A 235 9.02 8.56 -3.83
N GLU A 236 10.11 9.32 -3.78
CA GLU A 236 11.40 8.86 -3.25
C GLU A 236 11.47 8.86 -1.72
N GLU A 237 10.83 9.83 -1.06
CA GLU A 237 10.93 10.02 0.40
C GLU A 237 9.70 9.49 1.16
N LEU A 238 8.53 9.37 0.50
CA LEU A 238 7.29 8.93 1.16
C LEU A 238 6.69 7.65 0.59
N LEU A 239 6.42 7.52 -0.71
CA LEU A 239 5.75 6.30 -1.19
C LEU A 239 6.64 5.07 -1.11
N PHE A 240 7.90 5.22 -1.55
CA PHE A 240 8.83 4.09 -1.70
C PHE A 240 10.23 4.46 -1.20
N ASP A 241 10.33 4.94 0.04
CA ASP A 241 11.63 5.22 0.66
C ASP A 241 12.48 3.96 0.78
N ASP A 242 13.75 4.08 0.41
CA ASP A 242 14.70 2.98 0.46
C ASP A 242 14.96 2.61 1.94
N PRO A 243 14.98 1.31 2.30
CA PRO A 243 15.31 0.89 3.66
C PRO A 243 16.73 1.30 4.02
N LEU A 244 16.92 1.76 5.26
CA LEU A 244 18.25 1.97 5.83
C LEU A 244 19.06 0.66 5.78
N ALA A 245 20.36 0.77 5.53
CA ALA A 245 21.25 -0.38 5.58
C ALA A 245 21.21 -0.99 6.99
N PRO A 246 21.15 -2.32 7.12
CA PRO A 246 21.33 -2.99 8.41
C PRO A 246 22.69 -2.59 8.99
N VAL A 247 22.70 -2.04 10.20
CA VAL A 247 23.92 -1.70 10.94
C VAL A 247 23.99 -2.55 12.19
N ALA A 248 25.18 -3.05 12.50
CA ALA A 248 25.47 -3.86 13.69
C ALA A 248 25.48 -3.03 14.97
#